data_AF-B0T3P5-F1
#
_entry.id   AF-B0T3P5-F1
#
_cell.length_a   1.000
_cell.length_b   1.000
_cell.length_c   1.000
_cell.angle_alpha   90.00
_cell.angle_beta   90.00
_cell.angle_gamma   90.00
#
_symmetry.space_group_name_H-M   'P 1'
#
loop_
_entity.id
_entity.type
_entity.pdbx_description
1 polymer ?
#
loop_
_entity_poly.entity_id
_entity_poly.type
_entity_poly.pdbx_seq_one_letter_code
_entity_poly.pdbx_strand_id
1 'polypeptide(L)'
;MANDIAPQDGSQPGVLGDFSQAQDLGQPGHPEDRVSETDVKEAFQTENTPSSRAVEPLPEGEKIDHLADHLEQAEDRQEALIDESLEESFPASDPPSAKHIT
;
A
#
# COMPACT_ATOMS: atom_id res chain seq x y z
N MET A 1 -47.22 -27.84 -34.74
CA MET A 1 -46.08 -26.94 -34.97
C MET A 1 -45.32 -26.89 -33.66
N ALA A 2 -44.21 -27.63 -33.56
CA ALA A 2 -43.44 -27.73 -32.33
C ALA A 2 -42.49 -26.53 -32.26
N ASN A 3 -42.56 -25.76 -31.16
CA ASN A 3 -41.62 -24.70 -30.87
C ASN A 3 -40.32 -25.34 -30.34
N ASP A 4 -39.24 -25.25 -31.11
CA ASP A 4 -37.89 -25.50 -30.64
C ASP A 4 -37.43 -24.31 -29.77
N ILE A 5 -37.43 -24.49 -28.46
CA ILE A 5 -36.84 -23.55 -27.50
C ILE A 5 -35.45 -24.08 -27.16
N ALA A 6 -34.42 -23.46 -27.74
CA ALA A 6 -33.03 -23.74 -27.40
C ALA A 6 -32.77 -23.43 -25.91
N PRO A 7 -31.88 -24.19 -25.23
CA PRO A 7 -31.52 -23.91 -23.85
C PRO A 7 -30.86 -22.53 -23.78
N GLN A 8 -31.46 -21.63 -23.01
CA GLN A 8 -30.90 -20.32 -22.72
C GLN A 8 -29.67 -20.54 -21.85
N ASP A 9 -28.49 -20.31 -22.40
CA ASP A 9 -27.26 -20.20 -21.64
C ASP A 9 -27.42 -19.05 -20.64
N GLY A 10 -27.34 -19.34 -19.34
CA GLY A 10 -27.74 -18.45 -18.25
C GLY A 10 -26.86 -17.20 -18.09
N SER A 11 -25.87 -17.01 -18.97
CA SER A 11 -25.01 -15.84 -19.03
C SER A 11 -25.71 -14.71 -19.77
N GLN A 12 -26.65 -14.04 -19.09
CA GLN A 12 -27.20 -12.78 -19.58
C GLN A 12 -26.26 -11.63 -19.17
N PRO A 13 -25.90 -10.71 -20.08
CA PRO A 13 -25.08 -9.55 -19.73
C PRO A 13 -25.82 -8.68 -18.70
N GLY A 14 -25.22 -8.50 -17.53
CA GLY A 14 -25.75 -7.65 -16.46
C GLY A 14 -26.40 -8.35 -15.26
N VAL A 15 -26.46 -9.69 -15.23
CA VAL A 15 -26.86 -10.43 -14.02
C VAL A 15 -25.63 -10.92 -13.27
N LEU A 16 -25.53 -10.59 -11.98
CA LEU A 16 -24.46 -11.07 -11.10
C LEU A 16 -24.63 -12.58 -10.90
N GLY A 17 -23.74 -13.39 -11.47
CA GLY A 17 -23.77 -14.85 -11.36
C GLY A 17 -23.65 -15.33 -9.90
N ASP A 18 -24.07 -16.56 -9.62
CA ASP A 18 -24.06 -17.19 -8.30
C ASP A 18 -22.65 -17.63 -7.80
N PHE A 19 -21.60 -17.08 -8.42
CA PHE A 19 -20.18 -17.38 -8.21
C PHE A 19 -19.77 -18.86 -8.40
N SER A 20 -20.70 -19.75 -8.76
CA SER A 20 -20.40 -21.17 -8.95
C SER A 20 -19.77 -21.46 -10.31
N GLN A 21 -19.89 -20.54 -11.26
CA GLN A 21 -19.24 -20.61 -12.57
C GLN A 21 -18.09 -19.61 -12.68
N ALA A 22 -16.99 -20.04 -13.29
CA ALA A 22 -15.89 -19.16 -13.65
C ALA A 22 -16.39 -18.08 -14.63
N GLN A 23 -16.02 -16.83 -14.37
CA GLN A 23 -16.30 -15.71 -15.28
C GLN A 23 -15.40 -15.85 -16.51
N ASP A 24 -15.78 -16.71 -17.45
CA ASP A 24 -15.12 -16.81 -18.74
C ASP A 24 -15.64 -15.69 -19.64
N LEU A 25 -14.87 -14.61 -19.72
CA LEU A 25 -15.21 -13.43 -20.52
C LEU A 25 -15.08 -13.66 -22.03
N GLY A 26 -14.73 -14.88 -22.47
CA GLY A 26 -14.51 -15.22 -23.88
C GLY A 26 -13.36 -14.45 -24.52
N GLN A 27 -12.54 -13.78 -23.70
CA GLN A 27 -11.36 -13.05 -24.13
C GLN A 27 -10.17 -14.00 -24.11
N PRO A 28 -9.39 -14.08 -25.20
CA PRO A 28 -8.14 -14.82 -25.18
C PRO A 28 -7.21 -14.13 -24.18
N GLY A 29 -6.98 -14.75 -23.02
CA GLY A 29 -5.93 -14.31 -22.12
C GLY A 29 -4.56 -14.53 -22.75
N HIS A 30 -3.56 -13.75 -22.31
CA HIS A 30 -2.16 -13.96 -22.67
C HIS A 30 -1.46 -14.73 -21.53
N PRO A 31 -1.51 -16.07 -21.51
CA PRO A 31 -0.82 -16.84 -20.47
C PRO A 31 0.70 -16.68 -20.54
N GLU A 32 1.24 -16.33 -21.71
CA GLU A 32 2.65 -16.01 -21.94
C GLU A 32 3.12 -14.78 -21.16
N ASP A 33 2.20 -13.84 -20.86
CA ASP A 33 2.49 -12.63 -20.07
C ASP A 33 2.43 -12.88 -18.55
N ARG A 34 2.08 -14.11 -18.13
CA ARG A 34 2.05 -14.45 -16.71
C ARG A 34 3.47 -14.60 -16.20
N VAL A 35 3.84 -13.78 -15.24
CA VAL A 35 5.05 -13.99 -14.43
C VAL A 35 4.97 -15.36 -13.76
N SER A 36 6.01 -16.17 -13.91
CA SER A 36 6.09 -17.45 -13.21
C SER A 36 6.52 -17.25 -11.76
N GLU A 37 6.19 -18.21 -10.89
CA GLU A 37 6.72 -18.21 -9.52
C GLU A 37 8.25 -18.22 -9.49
N THR A 38 8.89 -18.80 -10.52
CA THR A 38 10.35 -18.86 -10.63
C THR A 38 10.94 -17.48 -10.95
N ASP A 39 10.31 -16.72 -11.85
CA ASP A 39 10.74 -15.36 -12.20
C ASP A 39 10.64 -14.41 -11.00
N VAL A 40 9.55 -14.51 -10.24
CA VAL A 40 9.38 -13.76 -8.98
C VAL A 40 10.45 -14.15 -7.98
N LYS A 41 10.69 -15.45 -7.81
CA LYS A 41 11.64 -15.96 -6.84
C LYS A 41 13.08 -15.56 -7.18
N GLU A 42 13.47 -15.59 -8.45
CA GLU A 42 14.80 -15.13 -8.89
C GLU A 42 15.02 -13.63 -8.66
N ALA A 43 14.00 -12.81 -8.94
CA ALA A 43 14.08 -11.36 -8.77
C ALA A 43 14.31 -10.92 -7.31
N PHE A 44 13.75 -11.63 -6.33
CA PHE A 44 13.83 -11.26 -4.91
C PHE A 44 14.82 -12.11 -4.09
N GLN A 45 15.41 -13.18 -4.63
CA GLN A 45 16.37 -14.02 -3.88
C GLN A 45 17.84 -13.61 -4.03
N THR A 46 18.17 -12.76 -5.00
CA THR A 46 19.55 -12.39 -5.30
C THR A 46 20.05 -11.17 -4.53
N GLU A 47 19.15 -10.43 -3.87
CA GLU A 47 19.53 -9.31 -3.02
C GLU A 47 20.10 -9.81 -1.67
N ASN A 48 21.40 -10.03 -1.63
CA ASN A 48 22.14 -10.24 -0.38
C ASN A 48 22.33 -8.91 0.39
N THR A 49 21.37 -8.00 0.27
CA THR A 49 21.37 -6.74 1.01
C THR A 49 20.73 -6.97 2.37
N PRO A 50 21.34 -6.47 3.46
CA PRO A 50 20.70 -6.55 4.75
C PRO A 50 19.36 -5.81 4.68
N SER A 51 18.30 -6.43 5.24
CA SER A 51 16.95 -5.87 5.34
C SER A 51 16.90 -4.52 6.07
N SER A 52 17.99 -4.15 6.74
CA SER A 52 18.15 -2.85 7.40
C SER A 52 19.61 -2.39 7.33
N ARG A 53 19.82 -1.08 7.31
CA ARG A 53 21.15 -0.48 7.41
C ARG A 53 21.67 -0.62 8.84
N ALA A 54 22.93 -1.04 9.01
CA ALA A 54 23.58 -1.00 10.31
C ALA A 54 23.80 0.46 10.76
N VAL A 55 23.44 0.76 11.99
CA VAL A 55 23.65 2.06 12.66
C VAL A 55 24.31 1.79 14.00
N GLU A 56 25.25 2.66 14.39
CA GLU A 56 25.86 2.59 15.72
C GLU A 56 24.78 2.80 16.78
N PRO A 57 24.63 1.87 17.76
CA PRO A 57 23.63 2.02 18.81
C PRO A 57 23.98 3.22 19.69
N LEU A 58 22.96 3.98 20.08
CA LEU A 58 23.11 5.08 21.03
C LEU A 58 23.61 4.57 22.40
N PRO A 59 24.24 5.43 23.21
CA PRO A 59 24.63 5.10 24.57
C PRO A 59 23.42 4.63 25.40
N GLU A 60 23.69 3.76 26.39
CA GLU A 60 22.65 3.10 27.17
C GLU A 60 21.77 4.12 27.90
N GLY A 61 20.47 4.12 27.61
CA GLY A 61 19.48 5.01 28.20
C GLY A 61 19.07 6.22 27.34
N GLU A 62 19.73 6.46 26.21
CA GLU A 62 19.38 7.54 25.29
C GLU A 62 18.43 7.06 24.18
N LYS A 63 17.36 7.83 23.93
CA LYS A 63 16.42 7.59 22.83
C LYS A 63 16.86 8.38 21.60
N ILE A 64 16.56 7.86 20.42
CA ILE A 64 16.72 8.60 19.16
C ILE A 64 15.79 9.81 19.22
N ASP A 65 16.33 11.01 19.07
CA ASP A 65 15.53 12.22 18.93
C ASP A 65 15.12 12.40 17.46
N HIS A 66 13.89 12.03 17.15
CA HIS A 66 13.34 12.11 15.79
C HIS A 66 13.17 13.56 15.29
N LEU A 67 13.16 14.53 16.22
CA LEU A 67 13.00 15.95 15.87
C LEU A 67 14.34 16.65 15.63
N ALA A 68 15.48 15.97 15.79
CA ALA A 68 16.81 16.60 15.70
C ALA A 68 17.00 17.34 14.37
N ASP A 69 16.64 16.71 13.25
CA ASP A 69 16.79 17.29 11.91
C ASP A 69 15.83 18.47 11.67
N HIS A 70 14.61 18.40 12.24
CA HIS A 70 13.59 19.45 12.11
C HIS A 70 13.87 20.65 13.01
N LEU A 71 14.52 20.43 14.16
CA LEU A 71 14.96 21.49 15.08
C LEU A 71 16.02 22.42 14.49
N GLU A 72 16.85 21.94 13.55
CA GLU A 72 17.82 22.80 12.85
C GLU A 72 17.14 23.80 11.89
N GLN A 73 15.91 23.49 11.48
CA GLN A 73 15.14 24.25 10.49
C GLN A 73 14.06 25.12 11.14
N ALA A 74 13.53 24.69 12.29
CA ALA A 74 12.52 25.40 13.06
C ALA A 74 13.13 26.39 14.07
N GLU A 75 12.31 27.35 14.51
CA GLU A 75 12.73 28.31 15.55
C GLU A 75 12.76 27.69 16.96
N ASP A 76 11.88 26.71 17.20
CA ASP A 76 11.67 26.04 18.48
C ASP A 76 11.13 24.62 18.27
N ARG A 77 11.17 23.80 19.31
CA ARG A 77 10.63 22.45 19.34
C ARG A 77 9.12 22.40 19.11
N GLN A 78 8.34 23.41 19.51
CA GLN A 78 6.89 23.41 19.20
C GLN A 78 6.66 23.56 17.70
N GLU A 79 7.38 24.47 17.04
CA GLU A 79 7.28 24.66 15.59
C GLU A 79 7.75 23.41 14.84
N ALA A 80 8.87 22.78 15.27
CA ALA A 80 9.34 21.52 14.68
C ALA A 80 8.28 20.39 14.75
N LEU A 81 7.52 20.32 15.85
CA LEU A 81 6.41 19.35 15.99
C LEU A 81 5.23 19.67 15.07
N ILE A 82 4.94 20.95 14.85
CA ILE A 82 3.85 21.39 13.97
C ILE A 82 4.18 21.07 12.52
N ASP A 83 5.42 21.33 12.10
CA ASP A 83 5.87 21.07 10.74
C ASP A 83 5.79 19.58 10.40
N GLU A 84 6.35 18.70 11.23
CA GLU A 84 6.23 17.23 11.06
C GLU A 84 4.75 16.81 11.00
N SER A 85 3.94 17.32 11.93
CA SER A 85 2.51 17.01 11.97
C SER A 85 1.76 17.48 10.71
N LEU A 86 2.22 18.57 10.07
CA LEU A 86 1.61 19.10 8.86
C LEU A 86 1.94 18.24 7.65
N GLU A 87 3.18 17.75 7.56
CA GLU A 87 3.63 16.84 6.51
C GLU A 87 2.90 15.49 6.55
N GLU A 88 2.59 14.99 7.74
CA GLU A 88 1.83 13.76 7.95
C GLU A 88 0.30 13.96 7.92
N SER A 89 -0.17 15.21 7.83
CA SER A 89 -1.60 15.52 7.86
C SER A 89 -2.29 15.27 6.52
N PHE A 90 -3.57 14.92 6.57
CA PHE A 90 -4.40 14.73 5.39
C PHE A 90 -5.13 16.03 5.00
N PRO A 91 -5.39 16.27 3.70
CA PRO A 91 -6.03 17.51 3.23
C PRO A 91 -7.40 17.82 3.85
N ALA A 92 -8.11 16.81 4.34
CA ALA A 92 -9.43 16.95 4.95
C ALA A 92 -9.40 16.96 6.50
N SER A 93 -8.21 16.90 7.12
CA SER A 93 -8.05 16.92 8.57
C SER A 93 -8.04 18.36 9.11
N ASP A 94 -8.45 18.55 10.36
CA ASP A 94 -8.23 19.80 11.08
C ASP A 94 -6.72 20.09 11.20
N PRO A 95 -6.30 21.38 11.18
CA PRO A 95 -4.88 21.74 11.27
C PRO A 95 -4.29 21.33 12.63
N PRO A 96 -3.02 20.86 12.66
CA PRO A 96 -2.36 20.48 13.91
C PRO A 96 -2.10 21.72 14.79
N SER A 97 -2.10 21.51 16.11
CA SER A 97 -1.77 22.55 17.10
C SER A 97 -0.84 21.98 18.17
N ALA A 98 0.21 22.74 18.50
CA ALA A 98 1.18 22.35 19.51
C ALA A 98 0.54 22.45 20.90
N LYS A 99 0.79 21.46 21.77
CA LYS A 99 0.21 21.44 23.12
C LYS A 99 1.08 22.23 24.09
N HIS A 100 0.60 23.40 24.50
CA HIS A 100 1.19 24.16 25.60
C HIS A 100 0.66 23.66 26.94
N ILE A 101 1.53 23.06 27.74
CA ILE A 101 1.26 22.70 29.13
C ILE A 101 2.01 23.72 30.00
N THR A 102 1.28 24.51 30.78
CA THR A 102 1.83 25.49 31.75
C THR A 102 1.97 24.87 33.13
#